data_AF-A0A7S4QTT5-F1
#
_entry.id   AF-A0A7S4QTT5-F1
#
_cell.length_a   1.000
_cell.length_b   1.000
_cell.length_c   1.000
_cell.angle_alpha   90.00
_cell.angle_beta   90.00
_cell.angle_gamma   90.00
#
_symmetry.space_group_name_H-M   'P 1'
#
loop_
_entity.id
_entity.type
_entity.pdbx_description
1 polymer ?
#
loop_
_entity_poly.entity_id
_entity_poly.type
_entity_poly.pdbx_seq_one_letter_code
_entity_poly.pdbx_strand_id
1 'polypeptide(L)'
;MAALAYTGFRTGGGKEEPLRNVQEFVDVESSDSEAGSDGAARRRPAVQKCVVASLAGLALALAIFCFSLSWMGGTVHGHFAHPAGHAGATYGEKVLIEPPTPPTTPAVAPSTVAATSAPTTPAPLPRGEPAASLRSSPVPNPLGTKSPPAPVANLHDGNVCGDDEELFGGLCYRQCRLLTGGLDAIRTSPWTCCERHPCTTNQRLGISARVACTGFAVAGDGSCPHKPGACLQDEELFLGVCYKKCGLLTSGAYPTRVTPATCCAGSGLDCLDFRKDYTSKEFAVGGGEAGMGACQGGEELLLGQCFKKCSLLTGNAYPLRLAAATCCKADGRLPHKRGGVWRLGCLDPWNDKTRAAFDAAGDARPGPVANARVHLPLRNLTEAAGGAAVMHA
;
A
#
# COMPACT_ATOMS: atom_id res chain seq x y z
N MET A 1 41.33 -47.70 -56.31
CA MET A 1 40.27 -48.65 -55.93
C MET A 1 40.54 -49.15 -54.53
N ALA A 2 39.77 -48.67 -53.54
CA ALA A 2 39.69 -49.25 -52.21
C ALA A 2 38.38 -48.77 -51.58
N ALA A 3 37.43 -49.69 -51.45
CA ALA A 3 36.19 -49.51 -50.71
C ALA A 3 36.47 -49.72 -49.22
N LEU A 4 35.92 -48.88 -48.35
CA LEU A 4 35.88 -49.12 -46.92
C LEU A 4 34.47 -48.96 -46.38
N ALA A 5 34.17 -49.89 -45.46
CA ALA A 5 32.87 -50.38 -45.08
C ALA A 5 32.09 -49.47 -44.12
N TYR A 6 30.77 -49.60 -44.24
CA TYR A 6 29.75 -49.09 -43.35
C TYR A 6 29.64 -50.01 -42.10
N THR A 7 29.69 -49.43 -40.90
CA THR A 7 29.20 -50.01 -39.64
C THR A 7 28.34 -48.91 -39.00
N GLY A 8 27.18 -49.10 -38.37
CA GLY A 8 26.49 -50.24 -37.80
C GLY A 8 25.77 -49.69 -36.56
N PHE A 9 24.57 -49.11 -36.74
CA PHE A 9 23.82 -48.39 -35.69
C PHE A 9 23.08 -49.40 -34.79
N ARG A 10 23.36 -49.38 -33.48
CA ARG A 10 22.80 -50.31 -32.48
C ARG A 10 21.70 -49.60 -31.69
N THR A 11 20.46 -50.06 -31.84
CA THR A 11 19.30 -49.62 -31.05
C THR A 11 19.31 -50.30 -29.68
N GLY A 12 19.40 -49.50 -28.60
CA GLY A 12 19.25 -49.96 -27.22
C GLY A 12 17.84 -49.68 -26.71
N GLY A 13 17.09 -50.76 -26.40
CA GLY A 13 15.80 -50.69 -25.73
C GLY A 13 15.95 -50.48 -24.22
N GLY A 14 15.22 -49.50 -23.70
CA GLY A 14 15.04 -49.27 -22.26
C GLY A 14 13.79 -50.01 -21.78
N LYS A 15 13.95 -50.80 -20.71
CA LYS A 15 12.91 -51.54 -20.01
C LYS A 15 12.04 -50.59 -19.19
N GLU A 16 10.73 -50.81 -19.25
CA GLU A 16 9.75 -50.28 -18.30
C GLU A 16 9.87 -51.01 -16.95
N GLU A 17 9.87 -50.27 -15.84
CA GLU A 17 9.70 -50.79 -14.48
C GLU A 17 8.38 -50.28 -13.88
N PRO A 18 7.69 -51.09 -13.05
CA PRO A 18 6.32 -50.83 -12.64
C PRO A 18 6.21 -49.96 -11.38
N LEU A 19 5.18 -49.11 -11.39
CA LEU A 19 4.69 -48.34 -10.25
C LEU A 19 4.37 -49.25 -9.04
N ARG A 20 5.14 -49.11 -7.96
CA ARG A 20 4.76 -49.62 -6.63
C ARG A 20 3.90 -48.59 -5.90
N ASN A 21 2.69 -49.04 -5.60
CA ASN A 21 1.73 -48.43 -4.69
C ASN A 21 2.26 -48.55 -3.25
N VAL A 22 2.43 -47.43 -2.55
CA VAL A 22 2.72 -47.41 -1.11
C VAL A 22 1.57 -46.70 -0.42
N GLN A 23 0.82 -47.47 0.33
CA GLN A 23 -0.27 -47.07 1.18
C GLN A 23 0.13 -47.49 2.59
N GLU A 24 0.53 -46.53 3.42
CA GLU A 24 0.91 -46.73 4.82
C GLU A 24 0.45 -45.47 5.58
N PHE A 25 -0.63 -45.59 6.34
CA PHE A 25 -0.65 -45.77 7.81
C PHE A 25 -0.13 -44.55 8.57
N VAL A 26 -1.07 -43.76 9.10
CA VAL A 26 -0.85 -42.93 10.28
C VAL A 26 -2.10 -43.08 11.15
N ASP A 27 -2.03 -44.03 12.08
CA ASP A 27 -2.78 -43.98 13.34
C ASP A 27 -2.04 -42.97 14.24
N VAL A 28 -2.76 -41.95 14.72
CA VAL A 28 -2.31 -41.15 15.87
C VAL A 28 -3.37 -41.28 16.95
N GLU A 29 -2.97 -41.99 18.00
CA GLU A 29 -3.63 -42.07 19.30
C GLU A 29 -3.99 -40.68 19.83
N SER A 30 -5.27 -40.46 20.09
CA SER A 30 -5.74 -39.42 20.99
C SER A 30 -5.84 -40.00 22.39
N SER A 31 -4.89 -39.66 23.27
CA SER A 31 -4.98 -39.97 24.69
C SER A 31 -5.77 -38.90 25.43
N ASP A 32 -6.70 -39.38 26.25
CA ASP A 32 -7.58 -38.65 27.15
C ASP A 32 -6.85 -37.84 28.22
N SER A 33 -7.50 -36.77 28.70
CA SER A 33 -7.38 -36.30 30.08
C SER A 33 -8.66 -35.55 30.48
N GLU A 34 -9.42 -36.21 31.35
CA GLU A 34 -10.65 -35.76 32.00
C GLU A 34 -10.44 -34.57 32.94
N ALA A 35 -11.48 -33.75 33.08
CA ALA A 35 -11.83 -33.13 34.36
C ALA A 35 -13.35 -32.91 34.36
N GLY A 36 -14.05 -33.69 35.19
CA GLY A 36 -15.49 -33.76 35.23
C GLY A 36 -16.18 -32.60 35.97
N SER A 37 -17.50 -32.60 35.85
CA SER A 37 -18.40 -32.07 36.87
C SER A 37 -19.74 -32.78 36.76
N ASP A 38 -20.18 -33.29 37.91
CA ASP A 38 -21.36 -34.11 38.12
C ASP A 38 -22.70 -33.43 37.80
N GLY A 39 -23.59 -34.23 37.20
CA GLY A 39 -24.87 -34.62 37.80
C GLY A 39 -25.93 -33.56 38.07
N ALA A 40 -26.94 -33.46 37.20
CA ALA A 40 -28.33 -33.25 37.63
C ALA A 40 -29.35 -33.74 36.58
N ALA A 41 -30.41 -34.33 37.09
CA ALA A 41 -31.31 -35.24 36.43
C ALA A 41 -32.44 -34.60 35.60
N ARG A 42 -32.93 -35.39 34.62
CA ARG A 42 -34.30 -35.49 34.07
C ARG A 42 -35.22 -34.26 34.16
N ARG A 43 -35.72 -33.81 33.01
CA ARG A 43 -37.13 -33.98 32.54
C ARG A 43 -37.32 -33.30 31.16
N ARG A 44 -37.86 -34.03 30.19
CA ARG A 44 -38.47 -33.48 28.95
C ARG A 44 -39.77 -32.75 29.34
N PRO A 45 -40.18 -31.70 28.62
CA PRO A 45 -41.26 -31.90 27.63
C PRO A 45 -41.27 -30.96 26.40
N ALA A 46 -41.97 -31.46 25.37
CA ALA A 46 -42.85 -30.74 24.44
C ALA A 46 -42.29 -29.66 23.51
N VAL A 47 -41.79 -30.11 22.35
CA VAL A 47 -41.69 -29.31 21.10
C VAL A 47 -43.01 -29.45 20.34
N GLN A 48 -44.00 -28.59 20.61
CA GLN A 48 -45.13 -28.37 19.69
C GLN A 48 -45.96 -27.16 20.16
N LYS A 49 -45.63 -25.96 19.66
CA LYS A 49 -46.47 -24.74 19.59
C LYS A 49 -45.57 -23.50 19.35
N CYS A 50 -45.04 -23.34 18.13
CA CYS A 50 -44.35 -22.08 17.76
C CYS A 50 -44.49 -21.68 16.28
N VAL A 51 -45.44 -22.25 15.53
CA VAL A 51 -45.60 -21.92 14.09
C VAL A 51 -46.72 -20.91 13.83
N VAL A 52 -47.64 -20.69 14.76
CA VAL A 52 -48.81 -19.81 14.53
C VAL A 52 -48.60 -18.36 14.97
N ALA A 53 -47.52 -18.06 15.70
CA ALA A 53 -47.24 -16.70 16.21
C ALA A 53 -46.51 -15.78 15.20
N SER A 54 -45.92 -16.31 14.13
CA SER A 54 -45.11 -15.50 13.20
C SER A 54 -45.90 -14.74 12.13
N LEU A 55 -47.15 -15.11 11.85
CA LEU A 55 -47.93 -14.43 10.80
C LEU A 55 -48.67 -13.18 11.31
N ALA A 56 -49.03 -13.13 12.60
CA ALA A 56 -49.68 -11.96 13.19
C ALA A 56 -48.71 -10.77 13.39
N GLY A 57 -47.43 -11.05 13.65
CA GLY A 57 -46.41 -9.99 13.83
C GLY A 57 -46.06 -9.25 12.54
N LEU A 58 -46.08 -9.94 11.40
CA LEU A 58 -45.71 -9.35 10.10
C LEU A 58 -46.79 -8.39 9.57
N ALA A 59 -48.06 -8.66 9.85
CA ALA A 59 -49.18 -7.79 9.47
C ALA A 59 -49.17 -6.46 10.24
N LEU A 60 -48.78 -6.49 11.54
CA LEU A 60 -48.70 -5.28 12.35
C LEU A 60 -47.51 -4.38 11.94
N ALA A 61 -46.38 -4.97 11.56
CA ALA A 61 -45.22 -4.22 11.08
C ALA A 61 -45.48 -3.51 9.74
N LEU A 62 -46.19 -4.16 8.81
CA LEU A 62 -46.57 -3.55 7.52
C LEU A 62 -47.59 -2.41 7.70
N ALA A 63 -48.53 -2.52 8.64
CA ALA A 63 -49.49 -1.45 8.93
C ALA A 63 -48.81 -0.18 9.49
N ILE A 64 -47.80 -0.34 10.35
CA ILE A 64 -47.02 0.78 10.91
C ILE A 64 -46.20 1.47 9.82
N PHE A 65 -45.60 0.71 8.90
CA PHE A 65 -44.80 1.28 7.81
C PHE A 65 -45.64 2.03 6.76
N CYS A 66 -46.87 1.59 6.51
CA CYS A 66 -47.79 2.32 5.62
C CYS A 66 -48.31 3.63 6.23
N PHE A 67 -48.45 3.71 7.56
CA PHE A 67 -48.95 4.92 8.22
C PHE A 67 -47.91 6.06 8.25
N SER A 68 -46.62 5.73 8.29
CA SER A 68 -45.54 6.73 8.29
C SER A 68 -45.28 7.36 6.91
N LEU A 69 -45.59 6.66 5.81
CA LEU A 69 -45.42 7.21 4.45
C LEU A 69 -46.48 8.27 4.09
N SER A 70 -47.68 8.22 4.69
CA SER A 70 -48.72 9.24 4.47
C SER A 70 -48.47 10.56 5.21
N TRP A 71 -47.54 10.62 6.16
CA TRP A 71 -47.29 11.81 6.96
C TRP A 71 -46.15 12.72 6.44
N MET A 72 -45.46 12.32 5.37
CA MET A 72 -44.38 13.11 4.75
C MET A 72 -44.81 13.89 3.49
N GLY A 73 -46.10 13.93 3.15
CA GLY A 73 -46.65 14.73 2.04
C GLY A 73 -46.79 16.23 2.32
N GLY A 74 -45.90 16.82 3.13
CA GLY A 74 -45.92 18.25 3.46
C GLY A 74 -45.43 19.10 2.28
N THR A 75 -46.33 19.90 1.71
CA THR A 75 -46.07 20.82 0.59
C THR A 75 -45.09 21.92 1.02
N VAL A 76 -43.86 21.89 0.50
CA VAL A 76 -42.85 22.91 0.77
C VAL A 76 -43.08 24.11 -0.16
N HIS A 77 -43.73 25.16 0.34
CA HIS A 77 -43.77 26.47 -0.33
C HIS A 77 -42.43 27.18 -0.10
N GLY A 78 -41.59 27.24 -1.14
CA GLY A 78 -40.35 28.01 -1.14
C GLY A 78 -40.60 29.49 -1.39
N HIS A 79 -40.46 30.32 -0.35
CA HIS A 79 -40.24 31.76 -0.50
C HIS A 79 -38.74 32.03 -0.62
N PHE A 80 -38.28 32.31 -1.85
CA PHE A 80 -36.94 32.83 -2.12
C PHE A 80 -36.95 34.36 -1.88
N ALA A 81 -36.45 34.80 -0.73
CA ALA A 81 -36.13 36.20 -0.50
C ALA A 81 -34.64 36.44 -0.83
N HIS A 82 -34.39 37.27 -1.84
CA HIS A 82 -33.07 37.79 -2.17
C HIS A 82 -32.58 38.75 -1.08
N PRO A 83 -31.37 38.59 -0.51
CA PRO A 83 -30.74 39.65 0.25
C PRO A 83 -30.05 40.64 -0.69
N ALA A 84 -30.35 41.91 -0.45
CA ALA A 84 -29.78 43.08 -1.10
C ALA A 84 -28.27 43.19 -0.85
N GLY A 85 -27.57 43.69 -1.87
CA GLY A 85 -26.12 43.89 -1.87
C GLY A 85 -25.65 44.89 -0.83
N HIS A 86 -24.61 44.52 -0.09
CA HIS A 86 -23.81 45.45 0.69
C HIS A 86 -22.61 45.93 -0.15
N ALA A 87 -22.56 47.25 -0.29
CA ALA A 87 -21.51 48.01 -0.95
C ALA A 87 -20.13 47.76 -0.31
N GLY A 88 -19.13 47.62 -1.18
CA GLY A 88 -17.73 47.46 -0.80
C GLY A 88 -17.15 48.76 -0.22
N ALA A 89 -16.44 48.61 0.89
CA ALA A 89 -15.50 49.61 1.39
C ALA A 89 -14.08 49.12 1.04
N THR A 90 -13.49 49.70 0.01
CA THR A 90 -12.08 49.52 -0.34
C THR A 90 -11.24 50.42 0.55
N TYR A 91 -10.53 49.83 1.52
CA TYR A 91 -9.38 50.48 2.16
C TYR A 91 -8.14 50.11 1.36
N GLY A 92 -7.59 51.09 0.64
CA GLY A 92 -6.29 50.96 -0.02
C GLY A 92 -5.19 51.31 0.96
N GLU A 93 -4.62 50.31 1.63
CA GLU A 93 -3.38 50.48 2.38
C GLU A 93 -2.19 50.31 1.42
N LYS A 94 -1.55 51.44 1.12
CA LYS A 94 -0.39 51.53 0.23
C LYS A 94 0.86 51.09 0.99
N VAL A 95 1.11 49.79 1.06
CA VAL A 95 2.36 49.24 1.60
C VAL A 95 3.47 49.46 0.56
N LEU A 96 4.39 50.36 0.88
CA LEU A 96 5.62 50.60 0.13
C LEU A 96 6.55 49.40 0.35
N ILE A 97 6.71 48.55 -0.66
CA ILE A 97 7.67 47.44 -0.64
C ILE A 97 9.04 48.01 -1.05
N GLU A 98 9.97 48.15 -0.10
CA GLU A 98 11.38 48.36 -0.42
C GLU A 98 11.99 47.10 -1.06
N PRO A 99 12.87 47.25 -2.06
CA PRO A 99 13.53 46.11 -2.70
C PRO A 99 14.51 45.43 -1.72
N PRO A 100 14.56 44.09 -1.66
CA PRO A 100 15.49 43.39 -0.79
C PRO A 100 16.94 43.60 -1.27
N THR A 101 17.79 44.04 -0.35
CA THR A 101 19.25 44.10 -0.54
C THR A 101 19.81 42.69 -0.75
N PRO A 102 20.79 42.51 -1.67
CA PRO A 102 21.40 41.21 -1.91
C PRO A 102 22.19 40.73 -0.68
N PRO A 103 22.18 39.42 -0.37
CA PRO A 103 22.96 38.87 0.74
C PRO A 103 24.45 38.92 0.44
N THR A 104 25.20 39.59 1.33
CA THR A 104 26.66 39.61 1.34
C THR A 104 27.20 38.22 1.67
N THR A 105 27.85 37.59 0.69
CA THR A 105 28.55 36.31 0.84
C THR A 105 29.79 36.49 1.73
N PRO A 106 29.97 35.74 2.83
CA PRO A 106 31.25 35.72 3.52
C PRO A 106 32.27 34.90 2.69
N ALA A 107 33.40 35.53 2.41
CA ALA A 107 34.56 34.91 1.76
C ALA A 107 35.14 33.80 2.65
N VAL A 108 35.09 32.56 2.17
CA VAL A 108 35.79 31.41 2.78
C VAL A 108 37.19 31.35 2.19
N ALA A 109 38.20 31.45 3.06
CA ALA A 109 39.61 31.33 2.71
C ALA A 109 39.97 29.89 2.28
N PRO A 110 40.91 29.70 1.34
CA PRO A 110 41.38 28.38 0.96
C PRO A 110 42.39 27.84 1.98
N SER A 111 42.05 26.75 2.67
CA SER A 111 43.02 25.95 3.42
C SER A 111 43.75 25.00 2.48
N THR A 112 45.01 25.31 2.22
CA THR A 112 46.00 24.40 1.65
C THR A 112 46.35 23.32 2.65
N VAL A 113 46.14 22.05 2.29
CA VAL A 113 46.77 20.91 2.99
C VAL A 113 47.46 20.06 1.93
N ALA A 114 48.79 20.02 2.02
CA ALA A 114 49.67 19.15 1.24
C ALA A 114 50.17 18.01 2.13
N ALA A 115 50.06 16.77 1.65
CA ALA A 115 50.90 15.60 1.99
C ALA A 115 50.43 14.45 1.07
N THR A 116 51.15 14.05 0.02
CA THR A 116 52.37 13.23 -0.01
C THR A 116 52.16 11.83 0.57
N SER A 117 51.89 10.86 -0.31
CA SER A 117 52.27 9.45 -0.10
C SER A 117 52.40 8.72 -1.45
N ALA A 118 53.42 7.85 -1.48
CA ALA A 118 54.13 7.28 -2.63
C ALA A 118 53.38 6.18 -3.44
N PRO A 119 53.89 5.81 -4.64
CA PRO A 119 53.34 4.73 -5.45
C PRO A 119 53.82 3.35 -4.97
N THR A 120 52.87 2.43 -4.73
CA THR A 120 53.16 1.02 -4.47
C THR A 120 53.06 0.20 -5.74
N THR A 121 54.17 -0.47 -6.08
CA THR A 121 54.37 -1.39 -7.19
C THR A 121 53.41 -2.60 -7.15
N PRO A 122 52.85 -3.07 -8.28
CA PRO A 122 52.05 -4.29 -8.32
C PRO A 122 52.94 -5.55 -8.37
N ALA A 123 52.60 -6.53 -7.55
CA ALA A 123 53.24 -7.85 -7.50
C ALA A 123 52.75 -8.79 -8.64
N PRO A 124 53.54 -9.80 -9.05
CA PRO A 124 53.22 -10.67 -10.20
C PRO A 124 52.22 -11.79 -9.85
N LEU A 125 51.33 -12.09 -10.80
CA LEU A 125 50.39 -13.21 -10.80
C LEU A 125 51.11 -14.57 -10.87
N PRO A 126 50.73 -15.58 -10.06
CA PRO A 126 51.12 -16.96 -10.30
C PRO A 126 50.23 -17.62 -11.36
N ARG A 127 50.90 -18.45 -12.17
CA ARG A 127 50.43 -19.16 -13.35
C ARG A 127 49.97 -20.57 -12.96
N GLY A 128 48.70 -20.88 -13.24
CA GLY A 128 48.13 -22.16 -13.71
C GLY A 128 48.39 -23.47 -12.93
N GLU A 129 47.29 -24.12 -12.52
CA GLU A 129 47.19 -25.58 -12.38
C GLU A 129 45.84 -26.10 -12.93
N PRO A 130 45.79 -27.35 -13.43
CA PRO A 130 44.75 -27.83 -14.34
C PRO A 130 43.50 -28.39 -13.64
N ALA A 131 42.40 -28.35 -14.39
CA ALA A 131 41.06 -28.78 -14.01
C ALA A 131 40.98 -30.25 -13.58
N ALA A 132 40.56 -30.48 -12.33
CA ALA A 132 40.07 -31.77 -11.87
C ALA A 132 38.56 -31.88 -12.14
N SER A 133 38.22 -32.90 -12.93
CA SER A 133 36.86 -33.33 -13.25
C SER A 133 36.10 -33.77 -11.99
N LEU A 134 35.07 -33.02 -11.62
CA LEU A 134 34.10 -33.41 -10.58
C LEU A 134 32.81 -33.90 -11.23
N ARG A 135 32.49 -35.17 -10.94
CA ARG A 135 31.25 -35.85 -11.29
C ARG A 135 30.06 -35.14 -10.64
N SER A 136 29.03 -34.84 -11.44
CA SER A 136 27.73 -34.40 -10.93
C SER A 136 27.04 -35.53 -10.16
N SER A 137 26.87 -35.33 -8.86
CA SER A 137 25.84 -36.02 -8.07
C SER A 137 24.50 -35.30 -8.24
N PRO A 138 23.36 -36.01 -8.26
CA PRO A 138 22.04 -35.39 -8.31
C PRO A 138 21.76 -34.70 -6.97
N VAL A 139 21.55 -33.38 -6.99
CA VAL A 139 21.12 -32.60 -5.83
C VAL A 139 19.63 -32.85 -5.61
N PRO A 140 19.18 -33.34 -4.44
CA PRO A 140 17.77 -33.41 -4.10
C PRO A 140 17.19 -32.00 -4.01
N ASN A 141 16.05 -31.76 -4.68
CA ASN A 141 15.32 -30.49 -4.60
C ASN A 141 14.93 -30.19 -3.14
N PRO A 142 15.40 -29.09 -2.52
CA PRO A 142 14.92 -28.67 -1.22
C PRO A 142 13.56 -27.97 -1.41
N LEU A 143 12.51 -28.72 -1.12
CA LEU A 143 11.17 -28.20 -0.92
C LEU A 143 11.19 -27.29 0.32
N GLY A 144 10.97 -25.99 0.13
CA GLY A 144 10.81 -25.03 1.24
C GLY A 144 11.91 -23.98 1.40
N THR A 145 12.39 -23.38 0.32
CA THR A 145 13.10 -22.10 0.44
C THR A 145 12.08 -21.03 0.82
N LYS A 146 12.12 -20.58 2.07
CA LYS A 146 11.50 -19.33 2.53
C LYS A 146 11.79 -18.29 1.45
N SER A 147 10.76 -17.77 0.78
CA SER A 147 10.96 -16.75 -0.26
C SER A 147 11.91 -15.67 0.30
N PRO A 148 12.93 -15.25 -0.46
CA PRO A 148 13.76 -14.13 -0.06
C PRO A 148 12.85 -12.98 0.38
N PRO A 149 13.18 -12.27 1.48
CA PRO A 149 12.42 -11.10 1.89
C PRO A 149 12.21 -10.21 0.65
N ALA A 150 10.96 -9.82 0.40
CA ALA A 150 10.62 -9.07 -0.79
C ALA A 150 11.54 -7.84 -0.90
N PRO A 151 12.02 -7.48 -2.10
CA PRO A 151 12.96 -6.37 -2.25
C PRO A 151 12.42 -5.09 -1.60
N VAL A 152 13.31 -4.36 -0.93
CA VAL A 152 12.96 -3.13 -0.21
C VAL A 152 12.70 -2.06 -1.26
N ALA A 153 11.46 -1.66 -1.47
CA ALA A 153 11.17 -0.52 -2.33
C ALA A 153 11.76 0.76 -1.69
N ASN A 154 12.89 1.24 -2.19
CA ASN A 154 13.46 2.52 -1.76
C ASN A 154 12.71 3.66 -2.43
N LEU A 155 11.64 4.17 -1.80
CA LEU A 155 10.85 5.31 -2.33
C LEU A 155 11.64 6.63 -2.49
N HIS A 156 12.93 6.65 -2.14
CA HIS A 156 13.79 7.84 -2.12
C HIS A 156 14.93 7.84 -3.15
N ASP A 157 15.14 6.74 -3.88
CA ASP A 157 16.22 6.65 -4.89
C ASP A 157 15.79 7.18 -6.28
N GLY A 158 14.54 7.65 -6.40
CA GLY A 158 13.94 8.08 -7.66
C GLY A 158 13.37 6.94 -8.51
N ASN A 159 13.50 5.69 -8.07
CA ASN A 159 12.76 4.56 -8.61
C ASN A 159 11.36 4.52 -8.00
N VAL A 160 10.35 4.41 -8.85
CA VAL A 160 8.94 4.38 -8.43
C VAL A 160 8.40 2.97 -8.29
N CYS A 161 9.21 1.98 -8.66
CA CYS A 161 8.94 0.54 -8.59
C CYS A 161 9.89 -0.15 -7.60
N GLY A 162 9.67 -1.43 -7.30
CA GLY A 162 10.61 -2.21 -6.48
C GLY A 162 12.00 -2.33 -7.11
N ASP A 163 12.99 -2.73 -6.32
CA ASP A 163 14.39 -2.89 -6.77
C ASP A 163 14.57 -3.94 -7.89
N ASP A 164 13.65 -4.90 -7.95
CA ASP A 164 13.58 -5.95 -8.98
C ASP A 164 12.58 -5.64 -10.09
N GLU A 165 12.06 -4.40 -10.12
CA GLU A 165 11.07 -3.94 -11.07
C GLU A 165 11.55 -2.73 -11.89
N GLU A 166 10.90 -2.51 -13.03
CA GLU A 166 11.10 -1.39 -13.94
C GLU A 166 9.76 -0.79 -14.33
N LEU A 167 9.74 0.53 -14.49
CA LEU A 167 8.58 1.26 -14.96
C LEU A 167 8.43 1.12 -16.48
N PHE A 168 7.31 0.55 -16.94
CA PHE A 168 6.98 0.49 -18.36
C PHE A 168 5.48 0.70 -18.57
N GLY A 169 5.10 1.58 -19.49
CA GLY A 169 3.68 1.85 -19.78
C GLY A 169 2.85 2.30 -18.56
N GLY A 170 3.49 2.87 -17.53
CA GLY A 170 2.84 3.30 -16.29
C GLY A 170 2.54 2.18 -15.30
N LEU A 171 3.12 0.99 -15.48
CA LEU A 171 3.09 -0.12 -14.53
C LEU A 171 4.52 -0.56 -14.18
N CYS A 172 4.67 -1.17 -13.00
CA CYS A 172 5.90 -1.80 -12.55
C CYS A 172 5.90 -3.26 -12.97
N TYR A 173 6.86 -3.61 -13.81
CA TYR A 173 7.11 -4.96 -14.26
C TYR A 173 8.42 -5.46 -13.68
N ARG A 174 8.60 -6.75 -13.49
CA ARG A 174 9.90 -7.33 -13.19
C ARG A 174 10.92 -6.95 -14.26
N GLN A 175 12.13 -6.58 -13.85
CA GLN A 175 13.15 -6.13 -14.79
C GLN A 175 13.49 -7.20 -15.82
N CYS A 176 13.59 -6.81 -17.09
CA CYS A 176 13.98 -7.66 -18.20
C CYS A 176 15.31 -8.40 -17.94
N ARG A 177 16.29 -7.73 -17.29
CA ARG A 177 17.56 -8.37 -16.88
C ARG A 177 17.34 -9.56 -15.94
N LEU A 178 16.34 -9.51 -15.06
CA LEU A 178 16.05 -10.60 -14.12
C LEU A 178 15.25 -11.71 -14.79
N LEU A 179 14.32 -11.36 -15.68
CA LEU A 179 13.50 -12.32 -16.43
C LEU A 179 14.33 -13.15 -17.42
N THR A 180 15.41 -12.59 -17.96
CA THR A 180 16.23 -13.24 -19.01
C THR A 180 17.59 -13.70 -18.52
N GLY A 181 17.85 -13.66 -17.21
CA GLY A 181 19.16 -14.03 -16.64
C GLY A 181 20.31 -13.12 -17.11
N GLY A 182 19.99 -11.86 -17.43
CA GLY A 182 20.93 -10.82 -17.84
C GLY A 182 21.17 -10.72 -19.34
N LEU A 183 20.54 -11.57 -20.17
CA LEU A 183 20.77 -11.60 -21.61
C LEU A 183 20.03 -10.48 -22.35
N ASP A 184 18.76 -10.22 -22.00
CA ASP A 184 17.92 -9.22 -22.65
C ASP A 184 17.46 -8.21 -21.59
N ALA A 185 18.25 -7.14 -21.40
CA ALA A 185 18.03 -6.19 -20.30
C ALA A 185 17.06 -5.05 -20.64
N ILE A 186 16.70 -4.85 -21.91
CA ILE A 186 15.93 -3.69 -22.37
C ILE A 186 14.49 -4.11 -22.63
N ARG A 187 13.52 -3.49 -21.95
CA ARG A 187 12.09 -3.74 -22.18
C ARG A 187 11.57 -2.96 -23.40
N THR A 188 10.84 -3.63 -24.28
CA THR A 188 10.20 -3.00 -25.46
C THR A 188 8.67 -3.08 -25.43
N SER A 189 8.10 -4.03 -24.69
CA SER A 189 6.66 -4.16 -24.47
C SER A 189 6.37 -4.84 -23.12
N PRO A 190 5.10 -5.03 -22.73
CA PRO A 190 4.76 -5.85 -21.55
C PRO A 190 5.28 -7.29 -21.64
N TRP A 191 5.51 -7.83 -22.84
CA TRP A 191 5.87 -9.24 -23.08
C TRP A 191 7.21 -9.46 -23.78
N THR A 192 7.96 -8.40 -24.09
CA THR A 192 9.21 -8.49 -24.87
C THR A 192 10.38 -7.74 -24.22
N CYS A 193 11.53 -8.40 -24.25
CA CYS A 193 12.84 -7.84 -23.86
C CYS A 193 13.80 -7.94 -25.06
N CYS A 194 14.80 -7.07 -25.15
CA CYS A 194 15.88 -7.12 -26.15
C CYS A 194 17.27 -7.00 -25.50
N GLU A 195 18.27 -7.60 -26.15
CA GLU A 195 19.67 -7.59 -25.74
C GLU A 195 20.33 -6.20 -25.89
N ARG A 196 20.09 -5.52 -27.02
CA ARG A 196 20.76 -4.25 -27.37
C ARG A 196 19.92 -3.41 -28.33
N HIS A 197 20.17 -2.11 -28.37
CA HIS A 197 19.58 -1.22 -29.38
C HIS A 197 20.29 -1.35 -30.74
N PRO A 198 19.57 -1.21 -31.87
CA PRO A 198 18.12 -1.10 -31.98
C PRO A 198 17.43 -2.46 -31.74
N CYS A 199 16.25 -2.44 -31.13
CA CYS A 199 15.52 -3.67 -30.80
C CYS A 199 14.67 -4.16 -31.98
N THR A 200 15.31 -4.64 -33.04
CA THR A 200 14.64 -5.10 -34.26
C THR A 200 14.50 -6.61 -34.30
N THR A 201 15.61 -7.36 -34.38
CA THR A 201 15.62 -8.82 -34.54
C THR A 201 16.07 -9.59 -33.30
N ASN A 202 16.54 -8.89 -32.28
CA ASN A 202 17.07 -9.43 -31.03
C ASN A 202 16.07 -9.33 -29.87
N GLN A 203 14.77 -9.48 -30.17
CA GLN A 203 13.72 -9.49 -29.16
C GLN A 203 13.41 -10.92 -28.71
N ARG A 204 13.29 -11.13 -27.40
CA ARG A 204 12.71 -12.34 -26.83
C ARG A 204 11.28 -12.09 -26.41
N LEU A 205 10.40 -12.98 -26.84
CA LEU A 205 8.99 -12.98 -26.52
C LEU A 205 8.71 -13.97 -25.39
N GLY A 206 8.19 -13.48 -24.28
CA GLY A 206 7.80 -14.28 -23.12
C GLY A 206 6.28 -14.27 -22.94
N ILE A 207 5.54 -14.88 -23.86
CA ILE A 207 4.07 -15.06 -23.74
C ILE A 207 3.80 -16.49 -23.29
N SER A 208 3.02 -16.65 -22.22
CA SER A 208 2.44 -17.94 -21.83
C SER A 208 0.96 -18.00 -22.23
N ALA A 209 0.31 -19.16 -22.05
CA ALA A 209 -1.07 -19.40 -22.45
C ALA A 209 -2.09 -18.40 -21.86
N ARG A 210 -1.73 -17.69 -20.79
CA ARG A 210 -2.50 -16.58 -20.24
C ARG A 210 -1.82 -15.26 -20.58
N VAL A 211 -2.46 -14.44 -21.40
CA VAL A 211 -1.88 -13.17 -21.89
C VAL A 211 -1.56 -12.20 -20.75
N ALA A 212 -2.32 -12.23 -19.65
CA ALA A 212 -2.09 -11.37 -18.49
C ALA A 212 -1.34 -12.10 -17.37
N CYS A 213 -0.41 -11.40 -16.72
CA CYS A 213 0.25 -11.81 -15.48
C CYS A 213 1.06 -13.10 -15.58
N THR A 214 1.68 -13.36 -16.73
CA THR A 214 2.57 -14.51 -16.92
C THR A 214 3.73 -14.15 -17.85
N GLY A 215 4.73 -15.03 -17.94
CA GLY A 215 5.88 -14.83 -18.81
C GLY A 215 6.64 -13.57 -18.41
N PHE A 216 6.78 -12.61 -19.33
CA PHE A 216 7.46 -11.32 -19.06
C PHE A 216 6.53 -10.21 -18.54
N ALA A 217 5.21 -10.47 -18.52
CA ALA A 217 4.21 -9.53 -18.04
C ALA A 217 3.88 -9.79 -16.56
N VAL A 218 4.90 -9.85 -15.71
CA VAL A 218 4.79 -10.08 -14.26
C VAL A 218 5.50 -8.98 -13.47
N ALA A 219 5.09 -8.77 -12.22
CA ALA A 219 5.76 -7.94 -11.22
C ALA A 219 6.98 -8.67 -10.61
N GLY A 220 7.76 -8.00 -9.78
CA GLY A 220 8.97 -8.52 -9.14
C GLY A 220 8.74 -9.85 -8.41
N ASP A 221 7.64 -9.91 -7.65
CA ASP A 221 7.17 -11.08 -6.90
C ASP A 221 6.50 -12.17 -7.76
N GLY A 222 6.39 -11.97 -9.07
CA GLY A 222 5.71 -12.87 -10.00
C GLY A 222 4.19 -12.65 -10.10
N SER A 223 3.64 -11.66 -9.40
CA SER A 223 2.23 -11.28 -9.51
C SER A 223 1.95 -10.45 -10.77
N CYS A 224 0.73 -9.93 -10.89
CA CYS A 224 0.38 -9.02 -11.99
C CYS A 224 1.13 -7.68 -11.85
N PRO A 225 1.59 -7.07 -12.96
CA PRO A 225 2.16 -5.72 -12.95
C PRO A 225 1.21 -4.73 -12.28
N HIS A 226 1.73 -3.93 -11.35
CA HIS A 226 0.94 -2.96 -10.59
C HIS A 226 1.34 -1.53 -10.93
N LYS A 227 0.55 -0.54 -10.49
CA LYS A 227 0.92 0.85 -10.67
C LYS A 227 2.12 1.20 -9.78
N PRO A 228 2.93 2.21 -10.16
CA PRO A 228 4.01 2.73 -9.33
C PRO A 228 3.52 3.20 -7.96
N GLY A 229 4.39 3.11 -6.96
CA GLY A 229 4.02 3.29 -5.55
C GLY A 229 3.71 1.97 -4.84
N ALA A 230 4.55 0.94 -5.07
CA ALA A 230 4.50 -0.27 -4.25
C ALA A 230 4.68 0.10 -2.78
N CYS A 231 3.86 -0.49 -1.93
CA CYS A 231 3.97 -0.28 -0.50
C CYS A 231 5.21 -0.98 0.05
N LEU A 232 5.76 -0.45 1.14
CA LEU A 232 6.86 -1.10 1.85
C LEU A 232 6.48 -2.51 2.29
N GLN A 233 7.47 -3.35 2.63
CA GLN A 233 7.21 -4.73 3.07
C GLN A 233 6.29 -4.80 4.30
N ASP A 234 6.33 -3.78 5.15
CA ASP A 234 5.50 -3.67 6.34
C ASP A 234 4.17 -2.91 6.06
N GLU A 235 3.89 -2.63 4.79
CA GLU A 235 2.69 -1.95 4.32
C GLU A 235 1.85 -2.81 3.36
N GLU A 236 0.58 -2.44 3.21
CA GLU A 236 -0.38 -3.02 2.28
C GLU A 236 -1.07 -1.90 1.49
N LEU A 237 -1.33 -2.17 0.21
CA LEU A 237 -2.02 -1.24 -0.68
C LEU A 237 -3.53 -1.36 -0.47
N PHE A 238 -4.17 -0.30 0.01
CA PHE A 238 -5.61 -0.23 0.16
C PHE A 238 -6.15 1.04 -0.53
N LEU A 239 -7.01 0.85 -1.54
CA LEU A 239 -7.56 1.94 -2.37
C LEU A 239 -6.49 2.88 -2.97
N GLY A 240 -5.32 2.34 -3.33
CA GLY A 240 -4.24 3.11 -3.93
C GLY A 240 -3.39 3.91 -2.94
N VAL A 241 -3.56 3.68 -1.64
CA VAL A 241 -2.73 4.26 -0.57
C VAL A 241 -2.07 3.15 0.23
N CYS A 242 -0.82 3.35 0.60
CA CYS A 242 -0.06 2.41 1.42
C CYS A 242 -0.32 2.64 2.90
N TYR A 243 -0.73 1.58 3.59
CA TYR A 243 -0.94 1.59 5.03
C TYR A 243 -0.08 0.51 5.67
N LYS A 244 0.36 0.70 6.91
CA LYS A 244 1.01 -0.37 7.67
C LYS A 244 0.08 -1.57 7.74
N LYS A 245 0.63 -2.78 7.56
CA LYS A 245 -0.16 -4.02 7.54
C LYS A 245 -0.97 -4.17 8.84
N CYS A 246 -2.26 -4.46 8.71
CA CYS A 246 -3.15 -4.74 9.84
C CYS A 246 -2.59 -5.84 10.77
N GLY A 247 -2.01 -6.91 10.20
CA GLY A 247 -1.32 -7.95 10.98
C GLY A 247 -0.15 -7.44 11.83
N LEU A 248 0.54 -6.39 11.44
CA LEU A 248 1.60 -5.78 12.24
C LEU A 248 1.04 -4.84 13.31
N LEU A 249 0.04 -4.04 12.95
CA LEU A 249 -0.60 -3.08 13.85
C LEU A 249 -1.35 -3.75 15.01
N THR A 250 -1.88 -4.95 14.79
CA THR A 250 -2.69 -5.67 15.79
C THR A 250 -2.00 -6.93 16.32
N SER A 251 -0.69 -7.07 16.12
CA SER A 251 0.06 -8.28 16.53
C SER A 251 -0.59 -9.58 16.05
N GLY A 252 -1.12 -9.57 14.83
CA GLY A 252 -1.78 -10.71 14.18
C GLY A 252 -3.26 -10.92 14.51
N ALA A 253 -3.84 -10.22 15.48
CA ALA A 253 -5.23 -10.45 15.90
C ALA A 253 -6.28 -10.09 14.82
N TYR A 254 -6.00 -9.06 14.01
CA TYR A 254 -6.86 -8.58 12.93
C TYR A 254 -6.01 -8.42 11.65
N PRO A 255 -5.68 -9.49 10.92
CA PRO A 255 -4.69 -9.43 9.84
C PRO A 255 -5.20 -8.77 8.55
N THR A 256 -6.52 -8.65 8.37
CA THR A 256 -7.12 -8.22 7.10
C THR A 256 -7.58 -6.77 7.17
N ARG A 257 -7.21 -5.94 6.20
CA ARG A 257 -7.70 -4.56 6.13
C ARG A 257 -9.02 -4.46 5.39
N VAL A 258 -9.96 -3.70 5.95
CA VAL A 258 -11.29 -3.44 5.35
C VAL A 258 -11.53 -1.96 5.06
N THR A 259 -10.90 -1.06 5.82
CA THR A 259 -10.90 0.39 5.58
C THR A 259 -9.53 1.00 5.95
N PRO A 260 -9.27 2.29 5.69
CA PRO A 260 -8.04 2.96 6.13
C PRO A 260 -7.78 2.88 7.65
N ALA A 261 -8.82 2.79 8.47
CA ALA A 261 -8.72 2.80 9.93
C ALA A 261 -9.29 1.53 10.60
N THR A 262 -9.67 0.51 9.81
CA THR A 262 -10.33 -0.69 10.32
C THR A 262 -9.64 -1.94 9.79
N CYS A 263 -9.27 -2.80 10.73
CA CYS A 263 -8.76 -4.14 10.51
C CYS A 263 -9.81 -5.17 10.93
N CYS A 264 -9.76 -6.37 10.38
CA CYS A 264 -10.71 -7.46 10.57
C CYS A 264 -9.98 -8.76 10.92
N ALA A 265 -10.55 -9.55 11.83
CA ALA A 265 -10.01 -10.85 12.25
C ALA A 265 -10.20 -11.97 11.20
N GLY A 266 -11.23 -11.85 10.36
CA GLY A 266 -11.55 -12.79 9.29
C GLY A 266 -11.01 -12.39 7.92
N SER A 267 -11.54 -13.00 6.86
CA SER A 267 -11.25 -12.64 5.47
C SER A 267 -12.52 -12.70 4.61
N GLY A 268 -12.55 -11.96 3.49
CA GLY A 268 -13.70 -11.96 2.59
C GLY A 268 -15.00 -11.52 3.26
N LEU A 269 -16.04 -12.35 3.18
CA LEU A 269 -17.37 -12.04 3.73
C LEU A 269 -17.42 -12.08 5.26
N ASP A 270 -16.47 -12.72 5.93
CA ASP A 270 -16.41 -12.74 7.40
C ASP A 270 -16.22 -11.34 7.99
N CYS A 271 -15.65 -10.43 7.22
CA CYS A 271 -15.45 -9.03 7.60
C CYS A 271 -16.71 -8.16 7.42
N LEU A 272 -17.85 -8.75 7.07
CA LEU A 272 -19.14 -8.06 7.15
C LEU A 272 -19.74 -8.11 8.56
N ASP A 273 -19.19 -8.93 9.47
CA ASP A 273 -19.55 -8.94 10.88
C ASP A 273 -18.73 -7.91 11.66
N PHE A 274 -19.34 -6.77 11.98
CA PHE A 274 -18.74 -5.66 12.74
C PHE A 274 -18.18 -6.07 14.11
N ARG A 275 -18.51 -7.26 14.63
CA ARG A 275 -17.92 -7.81 15.87
C ARG A 275 -16.51 -8.36 15.67
N LYS A 276 -16.13 -8.65 14.43
CA LYS A 276 -14.79 -9.09 14.03
C LYS A 276 -13.90 -7.95 13.56
N ASP A 277 -14.40 -6.72 13.58
CA ASP A 277 -13.67 -5.53 13.18
C ASP A 277 -13.05 -4.83 14.38
N TYR A 278 -11.86 -4.28 14.17
CA TYR A 278 -11.19 -3.38 15.09
C TYR A 278 -10.86 -2.08 14.37
N THR A 279 -11.51 -1.00 14.82
CA THR A 279 -11.31 0.34 14.25
C THR A 279 -10.49 1.20 15.21
N SER A 280 -9.38 1.74 14.72
CA SER A 280 -8.48 2.60 15.48
C SER A 280 -7.87 3.66 14.57
N LYS A 281 -7.76 4.90 15.03
CA LYS A 281 -7.14 5.99 14.24
C LYS A 281 -5.67 5.71 13.94
N GLU A 282 -5.03 4.92 14.77
CA GLU A 282 -3.65 4.46 14.70
C GLU A 282 -3.41 3.50 13.52
N PHE A 283 -4.47 2.97 12.90
CA PHE A 283 -4.35 2.09 11.73
C PHE A 283 -4.27 2.83 10.40
N ALA A 284 -4.60 4.13 10.40
CA ALA A 284 -4.51 5.02 9.25
C ALA A 284 -3.10 5.62 9.13
N VAL A 285 -2.07 4.79 9.23
CA VAL A 285 -0.65 5.17 9.18
C VAL A 285 0.07 4.35 8.11
N GLY A 286 1.08 4.93 7.46
CA GLY A 286 2.06 4.19 6.66
C GLY A 286 3.06 3.44 7.56
N GLY A 287 3.73 2.44 7.00
CA GLY A 287 4.75 1.62 7.63
C GLY A 287 6.15 2.24 7.62
N GLY A 288 6.43 3.21 6.74
CA GLY A 288 7.73 3.87 6.68
C GLY A 288 8.20 4.41 8.03
N GLU A 289 9.39 4.01 8.48
CA GLU A 289 10.08 4.62 9.61
C GLU A 289 10.28 6.11 9.29
N ALA A 290 9.47 6.99 9.90
CA ALA A 290 9.35 8.41 9.55
C ALA A 290 8.81 8.73 8.12
N GLY A 291 8.17 7.76 7.46
CA GLY A 291 7.70 7.87 6.08
C GLY A 291 6.46 8.76 5.91
N MET A 292 6.32 9.37 4.72
CA MET A 292 5.25 10.32 4.36
C MET A 292 3.87 9.91 4.90
N GLY A 293 3.36 10.68 5.87
CA GLY A 293 2.13 10.40 6.61
C GLY A 293 2.35 10.27 8.12
N ALA A 294 3.55 9.89 8.54
CA ALA A 294 3.99 10.00 9.93
C ALA A 294 4.47 11.43 10.19
N CYS A 295 3.62 12.24 10.82
CA CYS A 295 4.03 13.55 11.28
C CYS A 295 5.09 13.40 12.39
N GLN A 296 6.00 14.37 12.52
CA GLN A 296 7.03 14.31 13.56
C GLN A 296 6.39 14.26 14.96
N GLY A 297 7.16 13.91 16.00
CA GLY A 297 6.62 13.74 17.37
C GLY A 297 5.79 14.93 17.90
N GLY A 298 6.03 16.15 17.40
CA GLY A 298 5.28 17.37 17.72
C GLY A 298 4.16 17.75 16.74
N GLU A 299 3.87 16.90 15.76
CA GLU A 299 2.94 17.17 14.69
C GLU A 299 1.82 16.12 14.65
N GLU A 300 0.71 16.46 14.02
CA GLU A 300 -0.46 15.61 13.82
C GLU A 300 -0.95 15.69 12.38
N LEU A 301 -1.44 14.56 11.88
CA LEU A 301 -1.92 14.43 10.51
C LEU A 301 -3.38 14.89 10.44
N LEU A 302 -3.65 15.86 9.57
CA LEU A 302 -5.01 16.27 9.21
C LEU A 302 -5.10 16.35 7.69
N LEU A 303 -5.99 15.56 7.09
CA LEU A 303 -6.22 15.53 5.64
C LEU A 303 -4.93 15.32 4.81
N GLY A 304 -4.03 14.46 5.30
CA GLY A 304 -2.77 14.14 4.61
C GLY A 304 -1.67 15.19 4.76
N GLN A 305 -1.89 16.25 5.55
CA GLN A 305 -0.89 17.26 5.86
C GLN A 305 -0.52 17.22 7.35
N CYS A 306 0.74 17.50 7.65
CA CYS A 306 1.24 17.56 9.03
C CYS A 306 1.16 18.98 9.58
N PHE A 307 0.46 19.11 10.70
CA PHE A 307 0.32 20.36 11.44
C PHE A 307 0.97 20.20 12.80
N LYS A 308 1.47 21.30 13.39
CA LYS A 308 1.84 21.26 14.82
C LYS A 308 0.65 20.82 15.67
N LYS A 309 0.89 19.94 16.65
CA LYS A 309 -0.18 19.46 17.54
C LYS A 309 -0.89 20.63 18.22
N CYS A 310 -2.21 20.60 18.22
CA CYS A 310 -3.04 21.59 18.92
C CYS A 310 -2.70 21.69 20.43
N SER A 311 -2.31 20.57 21.05
CA SER A 311 -1.77 20.55 22.42
C SER A 311 -0.51 21.40 22.58
N LEU A 312 0.41 21.41 21.63
CA LEU A 312 1.61 22.24 21.67
C LEU A 312 1.29 23.71 21.40
N LEU A 313 0.47 23.99 20.39
CA LEU A 313 0.11 25.35 19.98
C LEU A 313 -0.70 26.11 21.04
N THR A 314 -1.41 25.39 21.90
CA THR A 314 -2.32 25.99 22.89
C THR A 314 -1.91 25.75 24.33
N GLY A 315 -0.75 25.14 24.58
CA GLY A 315 -0.31 24.77 25.93
C GLY A 315 -1.31 23.83 26.61
N ASN A 316 -1.80 22.82 25.88
CA ASN A 316 -2.83 21.84 26.25
C ASN A 316 -4.24 22.41 26.52
N ALA A 317 -4.49 23.69 26.31
CA ALA A 317 -5.84 24.26 26.50
C ALA A 317 -6.87 23.74 25.48
N TYR A 318 -6.42 23.40 24.26
CA TYR A 318 -7.25 22.87 23.17
C TYR A 318 -6.49 21.71 22.50
N PRO A 319 -6.52 20.48 23.04
CA PRO A 319 -5.65 19.41 22.56
C PRO A 319 -6.09 18.74 21.25
N LEU A 320 -7.35 18.91 20.82
CA LEU A 320 -7.90 18.22 19.66
C LEU A 320 -7.93 19.12 18.42
N ARG A 321 -7.62 18.57 17.24
CA ARG A 321 -7.70 19.31 15.97
C ARG A 321 -8.99 19.02 15.18
N LEU A 322 -9.65 20.08 14.72
CA LEU A 322 -10.85 19.99 13.86
C LEU A 322 -10.57 20.39 12.42
N ALA A 323 -9.79 21.44 12.24
CA ALA A 323 -9.40 21.97 10.93
C ALA A 323 -7.93 22.44 10.96
N ALA A 324 -7.41 22.89 9.81
CA ALA A 324 -6.05 23.41 9.69
C ALA A 324 -5.78 24.57 10.67
N ALA A 325 -6.77 25.45 10.89
CA ALA A 325 -6.64 26.60 11.79
C ALA A 325 -7.46 26.49 13.08
N THR A 326 -8.08 25.34 13.37
CA THR A 326 -9.08 25.20 14.46
C THR A 326 -8.74 24.04 15.40
N CYS A 327 -8.58 24.38 16.69
CA CYS A 327 -8.38 23.44 17.78
C CYS A 327 -9.60 23.45 18.73
N CYS A 328 -9.81 22.35 19.44
CA CYS A 328 -10.95 22.09 20.32
C CYS A 328 -10.50 21.65 21.72
N LYS A 329 -11.17 22.14 22.76
CA LYS A 329 -10.90 21.85 24.18
C LYS A 329 -11.69 20.69 24.79
N ALA A 330 -12.59 20.08 24.03
CA ALA A 330 -13.44 19.01 24.56
C ALA A 330 -12.66 17.72 24.84
N ASP A 331 -13.16 16.89 25.75
CA ASP A 331 -12.56 15.58 26.06
C ASP A 331 -12.71 14.57 24.89
N GLY A 332 -13.56 14.87 23.92
CA GLY A 332 -13.84 14.01 22.78
C GLY A 332 -14.36 14.78 21.57
N ARG A 333 -14.05 14.26 20.38
CA ARG A 333 -14.45 14.88 19.10
C ARG A 333 -15.95 14.81 18.85
N LEU A 334 -16.57 13.69 19.25
CA LEU A 334 -17.99 13.42 19.05
C LEU A 334 -18.81 13.67 20.32
N PRO A 335 -20.13 13.84 20.18
CA PRO A 335 -21.03 13.89 21.31
C PRO A 335 -20.90 12.65 22.19
N HIS A 336 -20.77 12.86 23.49
CA HIS A 336 -20.59 11.80 24.47
C HIS A 336 -21.28 12.16 25.79
N LYS A 337 -21.57 11.13 26.61
CA LYS A 337 -22.22 11.29 27.90
C LYS A 337 -21.18 11.23 29.01
N ARG A 338 -21.03 12.30 29.79
CA ARG A 338 -20.09 12.35 30.94
C ARG A 338 -20.87 12.73 32.19
N GLY A 339 -20.88 11.85 33.19
CA GLY A 339 -21.65 12.07 34.42
C GLY A 339 -23.15 12.21 34.19
N GLY A 340 -23.73 11.46 33.24
CA GLY A 340 -25.16 11.53 32.95
C GLY A 340 -25.58 12.62 31.96
N VAL A 341 -24.72 13.61 31.68
CA VAL A 341 -25.03 14.76 30.82
C VAL A 341 -24.45 14.58 29.43
N TRP A 342 -25.25 14.86 28.40
CA TRP A 342 -24.80 14.90 27.02
C TRP A 342 -23.96 16.15 26.76
N ARG A 343 -22.76 15.95 26.24
CA ARG A 343 -21.89 17.03 25.75
C ARG A 343 -21.76 16.87 24.24
N LEU A 344 -21.81 17.97 23.51
CA LEU A 344 -21.62 17.99 22.06
C LEU A 344 -20.16 17.73 21.63
N GLY A 345 -19.22 17.72 22.58
CA GLY A 345 -17.80 17.54 22.30
C GLY A 345 -17.26 18.74 21.51
N CYS A 346 -16.61 18.45 20.39
CA CYS A 346 -16.09 19.47 19.48
C CYS A 346 -17.12 19.99 18.46
N LEU A 347 -18.38 19.56 18.55
CA LEU A 347 -19.47 20.17 17.78
C LEU A 347 -20.06 21.41 18.48
N ASP A 348 -19.60 21.69 19.70
CA ASP A 348 -19.95 22.91 20.43
C ASP A 348 -18.99 24.04 20.01
N PRO A 349 -19.48 25.09 19.33
CA PRO A 349 -18.62 26.19 18.86
C PRO A 349 -17.93 26.95 20.01
N TRP A 350 -18.40 26.82 21.25
CA TRP A 350 -17.76 27.40 22.44
C TRP A 350 -16.53 26.62 22.92
N ASN A 351 -16.33 25.41 22.39
CA ASN A 351 -15.15 24.58 22.66
C ASN A 351 -14.03 24.79 21.64
N ASP A 352 -14.29 25.56 20.59
CA ASP A 352 -13.36 25.75 19.49
C ASP A 352 -12.57 27.05 19.62
N LYS A 353 -11.36 27.03 19.09
CA LYS A 353 -10.50 28.20 18.97
C LYS A 353 -9.86 28.17 17.60
N THR A 354 -10.16 29.20 16.82
CA THR A 354 -9.61 29.38 15.47
C THR A 354 -8.61 30.52 15.48
N ARG A 355 -7.39 30.27 14.97
CA ARG A 355 -6.34 31.28 14.81
C ARG A 355 -5.52 30.95 13.59
N ALA A 356 -5.15 31.96 12.81
CA ALA A 356 -4.25 31.79 11.66
C ALA A 356 -2.91 31.12 12.07
N ALA A 357 -2.40 31.42 13.27
CA ALA A 357 -1.19 30.80 13.80
C ALA A 357 -1.32 29.28 14.07
N PHE A 358 -2.52 28.70 14.05
CA PHE A 358 -2.71 27.25 14.18
C PHE A 358 -2.54 26.51 12.85
N ASP A 359 -2.61 27.24 11.75
CA ASP A 359 -2.26 26.80 10.39
C ASP A 359 -0.74 26.85 10.18
N ALA A 360 0.01 26.46 11.22
CA ALA A 360 1.45 26.29 11.16
C ALA A 360 1.70 24.87 10.67
N ALA A 361 2.05 24.76 9.38
CA ALA A 361 2.72 23.57 8.87
C ALA A 361 3.92 23.25 9.78
N GLY A 362 4.20 21.95 9.94
CA GLY A 362 5.34 21.47 10.70
C GLY A 362 6.66 22.20 10.41
N ASP A 363 7.58 22.27 11.38
CA ASP A 363 8.92 22.88 11.19
C ASP A 363 9.79 22.07 10.21
N ALA A 364 9.27 20.95 9.70
CA ALA A 364 9.80 20.29 8.52
C ALA A 364 9.83 21.30 7.36
N ARG A 365 10.99 21.96 7.20
CA ARG A 365 11.33 22.66 5.97
C ARG A 365 10.97 21.69 4.85
N PRO A 366 10.09 22.06 3.91
CA PRO A 366 10.09 21.39 2.65
C PRO A 366 11.51 21.64 2.11
N GLY A 367 12.39 20.65 2.22
CA GLY A 367 13.37 20.48 1.16
C GLY A 367 12.58 20.54 -0.15
N PRO A 368 13.12 21.11 -1.23
CA PRO A 368 12.42 21.24 -2.50
C PRO A 368 12.19 19.84 -3.08
N VAL A 369 11.22 19.12 -2.53
CA VAL A 369 10.57 17.99 -3.14
C VAL A 369 9.47 18.65 -3.94
N ALA A 370 9.57 18.52 -5.25
CA ALA A 370 8.57 18.93 -6.21
C ALA A 370 7.28 18.11 -6.03
N ASN A 371 6.63 18.20 -4.86
CA ASN A 371 5.30 17.69 -4.61
C ASN A 371 4.27 18.74 -5.02
N ALA A 372 4.35 19.19 -6.27
CA ALA A 372 3.31 19.98 -6.91
C ALA A 372 2.05 19.15 -7.25
N ARG A 373 1.93 17.92 -6.72
CA ARG A 373 0.74 17.09 -6.92
C ARG A 373 0.42 16.33 -5.64
N VAL A 374 -0.39 16.96 -4.79
CA VAL A 374 -1.48 16.23 -4.14
C VAL A 374 -2.12 15.37 -5.22
N HIS A 375 -2.29 14.06 -4.96
CA HIS A 375 -3.06 13.16 -5.82
C HIS A 375 -4.52 13.60 -5.90
N LEU A 376 -4.78 14.68 -6.64
CA LEU A 376 -6.01 14.84 -7.39
C LEU A 376 -5.96 13.80 -8.52
N PRO A 377 -7.09 13.13 -8.85
CA PRO A 377 -7.14 12.22 -9.98
C PRO A 377 -6.59 12.94 -11.22
N LEU A 378 -5.59 12.31 -11.85
CA LEU A 378 -4.82 12.79 -12.98
C LEU A 378 -5.73 13.45 -14.02
N ARG A 379 -5.73 14.79 -14.09
CA ARG A 379 -6.47 15.57 -15.11
C ARG A 379 -5.91 15.44 -16.54
N ASN A 380 -4.81 14.73 -16.76
CA ASN A 380 -4.13 14.65 -18.06
C ASN A 380 -4.24 13.28 -18.76
N LEU A 381 -5.33 12.54 -18.54
CA LEU A 381 -5.69 11.37 -19.36
C LEU A 381 -6.78 11.69 -20.40
N THR A 382 -6.87 12.94 -20.84
CA THR A 382 -7.56 13.26 -22.11
C THR A 382 -6.54 13.17 -23.23
N GLU A 383 -6.69 12.10 -24.01
CA GLU A 383 -6.34 11.95 -25.43
C GLU A 383 -5.17 12.79 -25.94
N ALA A 384 -4.08 12.11 -26.30
CA ALA A 384 -3.14 12.62 -27.29
C ALA A 384 -3.91 12.90 -28.59
N ALA A 385 -4.27 14.17 -28.82
CA ALA A 385 -4.65 14.64 -30.13
C ALA A 385 -3.46 14.42 -31.07
N GLY A 386 -3.69 13.65 -32.13
CA GLY A 386 -2.69 13.30 -33.12
C GLY A 386 -2.04 14.53 -33.77
N GLY A 387 -0.75 14.41 -34.09
CA GLY A 387 0.02 15.46 -34.74
C GLY A 387 1.17 14.90 -35.57
N ALA A 388 0.87 14.62 -36.83
CA ALA A 388 1.71 14.67 -38.04
C ALA A 388 3.08 13.95 -38.05
N ALA A 389 3.11 12.86 -38.82
CA ALA A 389 4.30 12.35 -39.47
C ALA A 389 4.84 13.38 -40.49
N VAL A 390 6.12 13.73 -40.36
CA VAL A 390 6.90 14.37 -41.42
C VAL A 390 7.60 13.26 -42.19
N MET A 391 7.11 12.97 -43.40
CA MET A 391 7.89 12.26 -44.41
C MET A 391 8.97 13.20 -44.95
N HIS A 392 10.24 12.84 -44.78
CA HIS A 392 11.30 13.36 -45.63
C HIS A 392 11.49 12.40 -46.80
N ALA A 393 11.33 12.94 -48.01
CA ALA A 393 11.77 12.36 -49.27
C ALA A 393 13.28 12.60 -49.46
#